data_AF-A0A932WCI7-F1
#
_entry.id   AF-A0A932WCI7-F1
#
_cell.length_a   1.000
_cell.length_b   1.000
_cell.length_c   1.000
_cell.angle_alpha   90.00
_cell.angle_beta   90.00
_cell.angle_gamma   90.00
#
_symmetry.space_group_name_H-M   'P 1'
#
loop_
_entity.id
_entity.type
_entity.pdbx_description
1 polymer ?
#
loop_
_entity_poly.entity_id
_entity_poly.type
_entity_poly.pdbx_seq_one_letter_code
_entity_poly.pdbx_strand_id
1 'polypeptide(L)' 'ATVAIGNLAGVAMLALAIATPLALGRWMNNLLGGLTGDAYGAINEVTSVLLLLLAVGLGRQAVSTFGW' A
#
# COMPACT_ATOMS: atom_id res chain seq x y z
N ALA A 1 -0.51 -19.22 16.35
CA ALA A 1 0.37 -18.05 16.11
C ALA A 1 0.27 -17.55 14.66
N THR A 2 0.47 -18.41 13.66
CA THR A 2 0.46 -18.06 12.22
C THR A 2 -0.79 -17.34 11.73
N VAL A 3 -1.98 -17.81 12.09
CA VAL A 3 -3.26 -17.19 11.69
C VAL A 3 -3.41 -15.77 12.24
N ALA A 4 -2.94 -15.54 13.47
CA ALA A 4 -3.00 -14.21 14.10
C ALA A 4 -2.03 -13.21 13.42
N ILE A 5 -0.83 -13.68 13.02
CA ILE A 5 0.16 -12.86 12.31
C ILE A 5 -0.32 -12.54 10.89
N GLY A 6 -0.91 -13.51 10.17
CA GLY A 6 -1.51 -13.28 8.85
C GLY A 6 -2.65 -12.26 8.88
N ASN A 7 -3.52 -12.32 9.90
CA ASN A 7 -4.60 -11.37 10.07
C ASN A 7 -4.08 -9.95 10.36
N LEU A 8 -3.07 -9.79 11.21
CA LEU A 8 -2.52 -8.47 11.52
C LEU A 8 -1.78 -7.84 10.33
N ALA A 9 -1.03 -8.63 9.58
CA ALA A 9 -0.37 -8.19 8.35
C ALA A 9 -1.38 -7.74 7.27
N GLY A 10 -2.47 -8.49 7.10
CA GLY A 10 -3.56 -8.12 6.19
C GLY A 10 -4.25 -6.81 6.57
N VAL A 11 -4.51 -6.61 7.87
CA VAL A 11 -5.08 -5.34 8.40
C VAL A 11 -4.13 -4.17 8.16
N ALA A 12 -2.83 -4.36 8.40
CA ALA A 12 -1.83 -3.32 8.14
C ALA A 12 -1.73 -2.96 6.65
N MET A 13 -1.77 -3.96 5.75
CA MET A 13 -1.81 -3.71 4.30
C MET A 13 -3.06 -2.94 3.88
N LEU A 14 -4.23 -3.29 4.41
CA LEU A 14 -5.48 -2.57 4.11
C LEU A 14 -5.41 -1.11 4.58
N ALA A 15 -4.90 -0.86 5.79
CA ALA A 15 -4.74 0.49 6.30
C ALA A 15 -3.82 1.33 5.40
N LEU A 16 -2.71 0.76 4.93
CA LEU A 16 -1.79 1.45 4.01
C LEU A 16 -2.39 1.66 2.61
N ALA A 17 -3.19 0.71 2.12
CA ALA A 17 -3.89 0.84 0.85
C ALA A 17 -4.88 2.00 0.83
N ILE A 18 -5.46 2.33 1.99
CA ILE A 18 -6.37 3.47 2.15
C ILE A 18 -5.59 4.75 2.43
N ALA A 19 -4.60 4.71 3.33
CA ALA A 19 -3.88 5.90 3.76
C ALA A 19 -3.05 6.54 2.64
N THR A 20 -2.36 5.72 1.85
CA THR A 20 -1.47 6.18 0.77
C THR A 20 -2.20 7.06 -0.26
N PRO A 21 -3.28 6.62 -0.92
CA PRO A 21 -3.97 7.43 -1.91
C PRO A 21 -4.65 8.67 -1.31
N LEU A 22 -5.12 8.61 -0.06
CA LEU A 22 -5.68 9.78 0.63
C LEU A 22 -4.63 10.84 0.92
N ALA A 23 -3.45 10.44 1.40
CA ALA A 23 -2.35 11.34 1.70
C ALA A 23 -1.79 11.97 0.41
N LEU A 24 -1.52 11.16 -0.61
CA LEU A 24 -1.04 11.64 -1.90
C LEU A 24 -2.08 12.53 -2.60
N GLY A 25 -3.35 12.12 -2.61
CA GLY A 25 -4.43 12.92 -3.17
C GLY A 25 -4.57 14.29 -2.51
N ARG A 26 -4.51 14.34 -1.17
CA ARG A 26 -4.48 15.61 -0.43
C ARG A 26 -3.26 16.46 -0.76
N TRP A 27 -2.08 15.86 -0.80
CA TRP A 27 -0.84 16.56 -1.11
C TRP A 27 -0.85 17.17 -2.52
N MET A 28 -1.24 16.38 -3.52
CA MET A 28 -1.34 16.84 -4.91
C MET A 28 -2.44 17.88 -5.09
N ASN A 29 -3.58 17.74 -4.41
CA ASN A 29 -4.65 18.74 -4.42
C ASN A 29 -4.17 20.10 -3.87
N ASN A 30 -3.36 20.08 -2.81
CA ASN A 30 -2.80 21.30 -2.22
C ASN A 30 -1.71 21.93 -3.09
N LEU A 31 -1.00 21.15 -3.91
CA LEU A 31 0.04 21.65 -4.81
C LEU A 31 -0.50 22.17 -6.14
N LEU A 32 -1.48 21.46 -6.71
CA LEU A 32 -1.90 21.64 -8.11
C LEU A 32 -3.35 22.14 -8.24
N GLY A 33 -4.07 22.32 -7.12
CA GLY A 33 -5.47 22.76 -7.11
C GLY A 33 -6.49 21.65 -7.39
N GLY A 34 -6.03 20.42 -7.65
CA GLY A 34 -6.85 19.22 -7.81
C GLY A 34 -7.08 18.76 -9.25
N LEU A 35 -7.21 17.42 -9.38
CA LEU A 35 -7.94 16.68 -10.43
C LEU A 35 -7.56 16.92 -11.91
N THR A 36 -6.29 16.74 -12.26
CA THR A 36 -5.93 16.31 -13.63
C THR A 36 -5.89 14.77 -13.69
N GLY A 37 -6.16 14.19 -14.88
CA GLY A 37 -6.06 12.74 -15.08
C GLY A 37 -4.68 12.17 -14.70
N ASP A 38 -3.62 12.93 -14.97
CA ASP A 38 -2.23 12.59 -14.60
C ASP A 38 -2.04 12.45 -13.08
N ALA A 39 -2.71 13.26 -12.26
CA ALA A 39 -2.62 13.14 -10.81
C ALA A 39 -3.26 11.83 -10.32
N TYR A 40 -4.41 11.42 -10.88
CA TYR A 40 -5.03 10.13 -10.53
C TYR A 40 -4.19 8.94 -10.96
N GLY A 41 -3.64 9.00 -12.18
CA GLY A 41 -2.71 7.98 -12.68
C GLY A 41 -1.50 7.82 -11.77
N ALA A 42 -0.83 8.93 -11.42
CA ALA A 42 0.32 8.92 -10.53
C ALA A 42 -0.02 8.39 -9.13
N ILE A 43 -1.14 8.81 -8.54
CA ILE A 43 -1.58 8.29 -7.23
C ILE A 43 -1.79 6.77 -7.28
N ASN A 44 -2.44 6.28 -8.33
CA ASN A 44 -2.70 4.85 -8.51
C ASN A 44 -1.41 4.04 -8.68
N GLU A 45 -0.48 4.50 -9.53
CA GLU A 45 0.80 3.84 -9.76
C GLU A 45 1.64 3.81 -8.49
N VAL A 46 1.79 4.95 -7.80
CA VAL A 46 2.56 5.06 -6.55
C VAL A 46 1.97 4.17 -5.47
N THR A 47 0.64 4.20 -5.29
CA THR A 47 -0.05 3.34 -4.32
C THR A 47 0.18 1.85 -4.62
N SER A 48 0.07 1.47 -5.89
CA SER A 48 0.25 0.07 -6.33
C SER A 48 1.66 -0.41 -6.09
N VAL A 49 2.68 0.39 -6.41
CA VAL A 49 4.10 0.06 -6.18
C VAL A 49 4.37 -0.08 -4.68
N LEU A 50 3.86 0.83 -3.84
CA LEU A 50 4.02 0.77 -2.38
C LEU A 50 3.43 -0.52 -1.79
N LEU A 51 2.22 -0.88 -2.21
CA LEU A 51 1.57 -2.12 -1.77
C LEU A 51 2.30 -3.36 -2.28
N LEU A 52 2.82 -3.33 -3.51
CA LEU A 52 3.60 -4.42 -4.09
C LEU A 52 4.89 -4.67 -3.29
N LEU A 53 5.63 -3.62 -2.93
CA LEU A 53 6.85 -3.74 -2.12
C LEU A 53 6.56 -4.33 -0.74
N LEU A 54 5.47 -3.89 -0.10
CA LEU A 54 4.99 -4.45 1.16
C LEU A 54 4.60 -5.93 1.03
N ALA A 55 3.85 -6.27 -0.02
CA ALA A 55 3.44 -7.65 -0.30
C ALA A 55 4.67 -8.56 -0.50
N VAL A 56 5.67 -8.11 -1.24
CA VAL A 56 6.93 -8.86 -1.45
C VAL A 56 7.68 -9.03 -0.14
N GLY A 57 7.79 -7.98 0.69
CA GLY A 57 8.46 -8.06 1.99
C GLY A 57 7.77 -9.04 2.94
N LEU A 58 6.44 -8.97 3.03
CA LEU A 58 5.63 -9.89 3.84
C LEU A 58 5.68 -11.32 3.29
N GLY A 59 5.62 -11.49 1.97
CA GLY A 59 5.77 -12.79 1.30
C GLY A 59 7.13 -13.43 1.58
N ARG A 60 8.22 -12.64 1.55
CA ARG A 60 9.56 -13.13 1.90
C ARG A 60 9.65 -13.56 3.37
N GLN A 61 9.07 -12.81 4.30
CA GLN A 61 9.01 -13.23 5.70
C GLN A 61 8.15 -14.49 5.89
N ALA A 62 7.06 -14.62 5.16
CA ALA A 62 6.23 -15.82 5.20
C ALA A 62 6.99 -17.05 4.70
N VAL A 63 7.72 -16.92 3.59
CA VAL A 63 8.59 -17.98 3.04
C VAL A 63 9.68 -18.37 4.05
N SER A 64 10.39 -17.40 4.65
CA SER A 64 11.45 -17.71 5.62
C SER A 64 10.93 -18.36 6.91
N THR A 65 9.67 -18.11 7.27
CA THR A 65 9.06 -18.60 8.51
C THR A 65 8.36 -19.96 8.32
N PHE A 66 7.81 -20.22 7.13
CA PHE A 66 6.97 -21.40 6.87
C PHE A 66 7.54 -22.38 5.83
N GLY A 67 8.64 -22.04 5.14
CA GLY A 67 9.41 -22.97 4.31
C GLY A 67 8.68 -23.49 3.07
N TRP A 68 7.80 -22.69 2.47
CA TRP A 68 7.22 -22.98 1.16
C TRP A 68 8.13 -22.51 0.03
#